data_AF-X1H8U4-F1
#
_entry.id   AF-X1H8U4-F1
#
_cell.length_a   1.000
_cell.length_b   1.000
_cell.length_c   1.000
_cell.angle_alpha   90.00
_cell.angle_beta   90.00
_cell.angle_gamma   90.00
#
_symmetry.space_group_name_H-M   'P 1'
#
loop_
_entity.id
_entity.type
_entity.pdbx_description
1 polymer ?
#
loop_
_entity_poly.entity_id
_entity_poly.type
_entity_poly.pdbx_seq_one_letter_code
_entity_poly.pdbx_strand_id
1 'polypeptide(L)'
;MAIPAEQTILVHGDGQPIDIEALIERLRGEPERILADDEVGLVLYVGDLGIYSLKPTDSGEFLAQPVTEISRPRFVTRILRKQIGATVLSVTADKVFVIRDGSTLKKVRAEKLEPGMVLASGEKVYR
;
A
#
# COMPACT_ATOMS: atom_id res chain seq x y z
N MET A 1 1.42 -4.78 -1.19
CA MET A 1 0.35 -3.88 -1.72
C MET A 1 0.90 -2.48 -1.71
N ALA A 2 0.91 -1.76 -2.85
CA ALA A 2 1.45 -0.40 -2.88
C ALA A 2 0.32 0.62 -2.63
N ILE A 3 0.16 0.97 -1.36
CA ILE A 3 -0.70 2.04 -0.84
C ILE A 3 0.27 3.12 -0.35
N PRO A 4 -0.01 4.43 -0.55
CA PRO A 4 0.81 5.47 0.04
C PRO A 4 0.96 5.24 1.54
N ALA A 5 2.16 5.41 2.08
CA ALA A 5 2.42 5.19 3.49
C ALA A 5 1.49 6.04 4.38
N GLU A 6 1.15 7.25 3.90
CA GLU A 6 0.26 8.21 4.55
C GLU A 6 -1.20 7.72 4.65
N GLN A 7 -1.58 6.71 3.89
CA GLN A 7 -2.91 6.09 3.93
C GLN A 7 -2.96 4.80 4.74
N THR A 8 -1.82 4.37 5.30
CA THR A 8 -1.76 3.19 6.16
C THR A 8 -1.82 3.62 7.62
N ILE A 9 -2.85 3.18 8.33
CA ILE A 9 -2.96 3.40 9.78
C ILE A 9 -2.37 2.17 10.46
N LEU A 10 -1.21 2.34 11.09
CA LEU A 10 -0.56 1.31 11.90
C LEU A 10 -0.74 1.62 13.38
N VAL A 11 -1.08 0.59 14.15
CA VAL A 11 -1.25 0.69 15.60
C VAL A 11 -0.57 -0.47 16.31
N HIS A 12 -0.16 -0.23 17.55
CA HIS A 12 0.22 -1.27 18.49
C HIS A 12 -1.03 -2.04 18.97
N GLY A 13 -0.82 -3.18 19.64
CA GLY A 13 -1.91 -4.00 20.20
C GLY A 13 -2.75 -3.29 21.27
N ASP A 14 -2.25 -2.19 21.85
CA ASP A 14 -2.98 -1.31 22.77
C ASP A 14 -3.74 -0.17 22.06
N GLY A 15 -3.69 -0.11 20.72
CA GLY A 15 -4.33 0.90 19.90
C GLY A 15 -3.53 2.20 19.71
N GLN A 16 -2.31 2.31 20.27
CA GLN A 16 -1.48 3.50 20.08
C GLN A 16 -0.98 3.58 18.62
N PRO A 17 -1.02 4.77 17.99
CA PRO A 17 -0.54 4.94 16.63
C PRO A 17 0.97 4.73 16.52
N ILE A 18 1.40 4.16 15.41
CA ILE A 18 2.80 3.90 15.10
C ILE A 18 3.28 4.93 14.07
N ASP A 19 4.37 5.63 14.41
CA ASP A 19 5.17 6.33 13.42
C ASP A 19 6.03 5.32 12.66
N ILE A 20 5.71 5.11 11.38
CA ILE A 20 6.38 4.12 10.55
C ILE A 20 7.85 4.45 10.30
N GLU A 21 8.21 5.73 10.17
CA GLU A 21 9.60 6.14 9.90
C GLU A 21 10.44 5.91 11.15
N ALA A 22 9.94 6.33 12.32
CA ALA A 22 10.61 6.08 13.59
C ALA A 22 10.76 4.57 13.88
N LEU A 23 9.73 3.78 13.57
CA LEU A 23 9.78 2.33 13.72
C LEU A 23 10.86 1.71 12.83
N ILE A 24 10.91 2.09 11.55
CA ILE A 24 11.89 1.54 10.60
C ILE A 24 13.30 1.88 11.06
N GLU A 25 13.58 3.13 11.44
CA GLU A 25 14.92 3.54 11.87
C GLU A 25 15.36 2.82 13.15
N ARG A 26 14.44 2.57 14.10
CA ARG A 26 14.72 1.74 15.28
C ARG A 26 15.08 0.31 14.87
N LEU A 27 14.25 -0.31 14.02
CA LEU A 27 14.40 -1.71 13.62
C LEU A 27 15.60 -1.98 12.71
N ARG A 28 16.12 -0.97 12.00
CA ARG A 28 17.40 -1.09 11.27
C ARG A 28 18.57 -1.45 12.19
N GLY A 29 18.48 -1.13 13.48
CA GLY A 29 19.47 -1.49 14.49
C GLY A 29 19.39 -2.95 14.97
N GLU A 30 18.42 -3.73 14.49
CA GLU A 30 18.15 -5.12 14.89
C GLU A 30 18.33 -6.06 13.67
N PRO A 31 19.57 -6.49 13.35
CA PRO A 31 19.86 -7.26 12.13
C PRO A 31 19.05 -8.54 11.97
N GLU A 32 18.67 -9.18 13.08
CA GLU A 32 17.84 -10.38 13.12
C GLU A 32 16.42 -10.17 12.56
N ARG A 33 15.98 -8.91 12.44
CA ARG A 33 14.68 -8.55 11.86
C ARG A 33 14.78 -8.20 10.39
N ILE A 34 15.98 -8.03 9.84
CA ILE A 34 16.17 -7.68 8.44
C ILE A 34 15.98 -8.94 7.60
N LEU A 35 14.86 -9.01 6.87
CA LEU A 35 14.58 -10.08 5.92
C LEU A 35 15.30 -9.83 4.59
N ALA A 36 15.39 -8.57 4.18
CA ALA A 36 16.15 -8.13 3.01
C ALA A 36 16.58 -6.66 3.17
N ASP A 37 17.80 -6.33 2.75
CA ASP A 37 18.28 -4.95 2.58
C ASP A 37 19.20 -4.92 1.36
N ASP A 38 18.66 -4.52 0.21
CA ASP A 38 19.35 -4.62 -1.07
C ASP A 38 19.11 -3.39 -1.98
N GLU A 39 19.39 -3.52 -3.27
CA GLU A 39 19.19 -2.45 -4.26
C GLU A 39 17.71 -2.10 -4.47
N VAL A 40 16.79 -3.02 -4.16
CA VAL A 40 15.34 -2.84 -4.27
C VAL A 40 14.80 -2.11 -3.04
N GLY A 41 15.26 -2.48 -1.84
CA GLY A 41 14.86 -1.80 -0.60
C GLY A 41 15.06 -2.65 0.64
N LEU A 42 14.37 -2.23 1.70
CA LEU A 42 14.41 -2.83 3.02
C LEU A 42 13.11 -3.58 3.31
N VAL A 43 13.22 -4.80 3.83
CA VAL A 43 12.10 -5.59 4.36
C VAL A 43 12.43 -6.01 5.79
N LEU A 44 11.54 -5.65 6.72
CA LEU A 44 11.69 -5.91 8.15
C LEU A 44 10.60 -6.85 8.64
N TYR A 45 10.97 -7.86 9.43
CA TYR A 45 10.05 -8.72 10.16
C TYR A 45 9.52 -8.03 11.42
N VAL A 46 8.20 -8.02 11.57
CA VAL A 46 7.48 -7.38 12.69
C VAL A 46 6.37 -8.26 13.28
N GLY A 47 6.26 -9.53 12.87
CA GLY A 47 5.13 -10.39 13.23
C GLY A 47 4.99 -10.70 14.72
N ASP A 48 6.05 -10.53 15.50
CA ASP A 48 6.11 -10.71 16.96
C ASP A 48 5.91 -9.39 17.74
N LEU A 49 5.81 -8.24 17.06
CA LEU A 49 5.75 -6.92 17.69
C LEU A 49 4.32 -6.46 18.03
N GLY A 50 3.30 -7.26 17.73
CA GLY A 50 1.91 -6.92 18.00
C GLY A 50 1.46 -5.68 17.23
N ILE A 51 1.87 -5.55 15.96
CA ILE A 51 1.53 -4.43 15.09
C ILE A 51 0.33 -4.80 14.23
N TYR A 52 -0.63 -3.89 14.11
CA TYR A 52 -1.84 -4.06 13.34
C TYR A 52 -2.03 -2.92 12.34
N SER A 53 -2.51 -3.25 11.16
CA SER A 53 -3.01 -2.29 10.17
C SER A 53 -4.52 -2.17 10.31
N LEU A 54 -5.01 -0.95 10.46
CA LEU A 54 -6.45 -0.68 10.52
C LEU A 54 -6.99 -0.42 9.11
N LYS A 55 -7.94 -1.24 8.69
CA LYS A 55 -8.66 -1.06 7.43
C LYS A 55 -10.09 -0.59 7.69
N PRO A 56 -10.51 0.56 7.11
CA PRO A 56 -11.90 0.98 7.24
C PRO A 56 -12.81 -0.01 6.51
N THR A 57 -13.97 -0.27 7.10
CA THR A 57 -15.04 -1.11 6.55
C THR A 57 -16.22 -0.23 6.13
N ASP A 58 -17.14 -0.78 5.33
CA ASP A 58 -18.32 -0.05 4.84
C ASP A 58 -19.28 0.38 5.97
N SER A 59 -19.18 -0.24 7.16
CA SER A 59 -19.94 0.16 8.35
C SER A 59 -19.34 1.36 9.09
N GLY A 60 -18.15 1.83 8.69
CA GLY A 60 -17.39 2.86 9.40
C GLY A 60 -16.53 2.33 10.55
N GLU A 61 -16.57 1.02 10.82
CA GLU A 61 -15.68 0.37 11.78
C GLU A 61 -14.31 0.06 11.16
N PHE A 62 -13.29 -0.13 11.99
CA PHE A 62 -11.97 -0.56 11.53
C PHE A 62 -11.76 -2.05 11.81
N LEU A 63 -11.32 -2.76 10.78
CA LEU A 63 -10.80 -4.12 10.92
C LEU A 63 -9.29 -4.05 11.17
N ALA A 64 -8.86 -4.54 12.33
CA ALA A 64 -7.45 -4.72 12.65
C ALA A 64 -6.91 -5.99 11.97
N GLN A 65 -5.84 -5.84 11.20
CA GLN A 65 -5.15 -6.97 10.56
C GLN A 65 -3.70 -7.02 11.04
N PRO A 66 -3.21 -8.18 11.54
CA PRO A 66 -1.84 -8.29 12.01
C PRO A 66 -0.86 -8.06 10.86
N VAL A 67 0.20 -7.33 11.16
CA VAL A 67 1.29 -7.04 10.22
C VAL A 67 2.45 -7.95 10.56
N THR A 68 2.91 -8.72 9.57
CA THR A 68 4.06 -9.61 9.73
C THR A 68 5.35 -8.97 9.23
N GLU A 69 5.25 -8.04 8.28
CA GLU A 69 6.38 -7.46 7.56
C GLU A 69 6.12 -6.00 7.19
N ILE A 70 7.17 -5.20 7.19
CA ILE A 70 7.18 -3.82 6.68
C ILE A 70 8.20 -3.74 5.55
N SER A 71 7.75 -3.27 4.38
CA SER A 71 8.58 -3.08 3.19
C SER A 71 8.75 -1.60 2.89
N ARG A 72 10.00 -1.14 2.78
CA ARG A 72 10.38 0.21 2.37
C ARG A 72 11.20 0.16 1.08
N PRO A 73 10.61 0.49 -0.08
CA PRO A 73 11.34 0.60 -1.34
C PRO A 73 12.45 1.66 -1.25
N ARG A 74 13.59 1.40 -1.88
CA ARG A 74 14.74 2.34 -1.92
C ARG A 74 14.44 3.58 -2.73
N PHE A 75 13.63 3.45 -3.77
CA PHE A 75 13.22 4.54 -4.65
C PHE A 75 11.82 5.01 -4.27
N VAL A 76 11.70 6.31 -3.97
CA VAL A 76 10.40 6.96 -3.75
C VAL A 76 9.60 6.85 -5.03
N THR A 77 8.58 5.98 -5.03
CA THR A 77 7.68 5.87 -6.16
C THR A 77 6.76 7.06 -6.14
N ARG A 78 6.77 7.87 -7.21
CA ARG A 78 5.89 9.05 -7.33
C ARG A 78 4.45 8.68 -6.99
N ILE A 79 3.84 9.41 -6.05
CA ILE A 79 2.42 9.24 -5.73
C ILE A 79 1.58 9.95 -6.82
N LEU A 80 0.61 9.24 -7.36
CA LEU A 80 -0.37 9.71 -8.33
C LEU A 80 -1.75 9.74 -7.70
N ARG A 81 -2.51 10.80 -7.97
CA ARG A 81 -3.93 10.88 -7.60
C ARG A 81 -4.77 10.39 -8.78
N LYS A 82 -5.51 9.30 -8.58
CA LYS A 82 -6.37 8.68 -9.59
C LYS A 82 -7.84 8.76 -9.18
N GLN A 83 -8.70 9.13 -10.12
CA GLN A 83 -10.15 9.06 -9.97
C GLN A 83 -10.67 7.85 -10.73
N ILE A 84 -11.26 6.91 -10.00
CA ILE A 84 -11.82 5.67 -10.51
C ILE A 84 -13.24 5.54 -9.99
N GLY A 85 -14.21 5.54 -10.89
CA GLY A 85 -15.62 5.67 -10.53
C GLY A 85 -15.87 6.95 -9.74
N ALA A 86 -16.55 6.82 -8.60
CA ALA A 86 -16.79 7.91 -7.66
C ALA A 86 -15.61 8.15 -6.69
N THR A 87 -14.60 7.27 -6.70
CA THR A 87 -13.53 7.27 -5.71
C THR A 87 -12.31 8.01 -6.22
N VAL A 88 -11.71 8.83 -5.35
CA VAL A 88 -10.41 9.46 -5.61
C VAL A 88 -9.39 8.84 -4.66
N LEU A 89 -8.37 8.19 -5.22
CA LEU A 89 -7.34 7.48 -4.48
C LEU A 89 -5.94 8.02 -4.81
N SER A 90 -5.08 8.08 -3.80
CA SER A 90 -3.65 8.27 -3.99
C SER A 90 -2.99 6.91 -4.09
N VAL A 91 -2.13 6.72 -5.09
CA VAL A 91 -1.47 5.44 -5.37
C VAL A 91 -0.04 5.66 -5.82
N THR A 92 0.85 4.71 -5.58
CA THR A 92 2.19 4.75 -6.16
C THR A 92 2.10 4.57 -7.68
N ALA A 93 3.00 5.20 -8.43
CA ALA A 93 3.03 5.17 -9.90
C ALA A 93 3.14 3.74 -10.48
N ASP A 94 3.76 2.83 -9.74
CA ASP A 94 3.97 1.43 -10.12
C ASP A 94 2.80 0.50 -9.76
N LYS A 95 1.80 0.98 -8.99
CA LYS A 95 0.64 0.17 -8.59
C LYS A 95 -0.05 -0.42 -9.82
N VAL A 96 -0.24 -1.73 -9.82
CA VAL A 96 -0.86 -2.44 -10.95
C VAL A 96 -2.38 -2.50 -10.77
N PHE A 97 -3.10 -2.11 -11.82
CA PHE A 97 -4.53 -2.26 -11.98
C PHE A 97 -4.83 -3.28 -13.08
N VAL A 98 -5.96 -3.95 -12.97
CA VAL A 98 -6.45 -4.86 -14.00
C VAL A 98 -7.55 -4.16 -14.77
N ILE A 99 -7.36 -4.01 -16.08
CA ILE A 99 -8.20 -3.23 -16.99
C ILE A 99 -8.86 -4.19 -17.97
N ARG A 100 -10.10 -3.91 -18.34
CA ARG A 100 -10.82 -4.60 -19.40
C ARG A 100 -10.52 -3.94 -20.74
N ASP A 101 -10.02 -4.73 -21.68
CA ASP A 101 -9.73 -4.33 -23.05
C ASP A 101 -10.49 -5.27 -24.00
N GLY A 102 -11.68 -4.83 -24.42
CA GLY A 102 -12.65 -5.66 -25.13
C GLY A 102 -13.03 -6.91 -24.32
N SER A 103 -12.69 -8.09 -24.85
CA SER A 103 -12.92 -9.39 -24.21
C SER A 103 -11.76 -9.88 -23.33
N THR A 104 -10.69 -9.08 -23.18
CA THR A 104 -9.47 -9.49 -22.47
C THR A 104 -9.20 -8.64 -21.22
N LEU A 105 -8.37 -9.16 -20.31
CA LEU A 105 -7.90 -8.46 -19.12
C LEU A 105 -6.41 -8.15 -19.25
N LYS A 106 -6.04 -6.91 -18.97
CA LYS A 106 -4.65 -6.43 -19.04
C LYS A 106 -4.21 -5.84 -17.71
N LYS A 107 -2.97 -6.14 -17.29
CA LYS A 107 -2.33 -5.49 -16.15
C LYS A 107 -1.67 -4.18 -16.62
N VAL A 108 -2.03 -3.06 -16.00
CA VAL A 108 -1.51 -1.73 -16.33
C VAL A 108 -1.09 -1.03 -15.05
N ARG A 109 0.10 -0.39 -15.07
CA ARG A 109 0.58 0.42 -13.93
C ARG A 109 -0.20 1.72 -13.82
N ALA A 110 -0.27 2.29 -12.62
CA ALA A 110 -1.00 3.52 -12.33
C ALA A 110 -0.54 4.69 -13.21
N GLU A 111 0.76 4.78 -13.49
CA GLU A 111 1.32 5.81 -14.38
C GLU A 111 0.84 5.71 -15.84
N LYS A 112 0.37 4.53 -16.26
CA LYS A 112 -0.14 4.24 -17.61
C LYS A 112 -1.67 4.15 -17.64
N LEU A 113 -2.35 4.45 -16.53
CA LEU A 113 -3.80 4.54 -16.51
C LEU A 113 -4.25 5.84 -17.18
N GLU A 114 -5.09 5.70 -18.19
CA GLU A 114 -5.63 6.82 -18.96
C GLU A 114 -7.15 6.97 -18.71
N PRO A 115 -7.68 8.20 -18.76
CA PRO A 115 -9.13 8.43 -18.73
C PRO A 115 -9.85 7.63 -19.81
N GLY A 116 -10.97 7.01 -19.45
CA GLY A 116 -11.74 6.18 -20.36
C GLY A 116 -11.53 4.67 -20.18
N MET A 117 -10.39 4.26 -19.64
CA MET A 117 -10.13 2.86 -19.30
C MET A 117 -11.12 2.35 -18.25
N VAL A 118 -11.49 1.07 -18.34
CA VAL A 118 -12.46 0.42 -17.42
C VAL A 118 -11.76 -0.69 -16.66
N LEU A 119 -11.78 -0.65 -15.33
CA LEU A 119 -11.20 -1.69 -14.49
C LEU A 119 -11.96 -3.01 -14.65
N ALA A 120 -11.35 -4.12 -14.24
CA ALA A 120 -12.03 -5.42 -14.18
C ALA A 120 -13.30 -5.38 -13.32
N SER A 121 -13.36 -4.49 -12.30
CA SER A 121 -14.53 -4.22 -11.46
C SER A 121 -15.68 -3.54 -12.22
N GLY A 122 -15.45 -3.00 -13.41
CA GLY A 122 -16.42 -2.22 -14.18
C GLY A 122 -16.33 -0.71 -13.94
N GLU A 123 -15.49 -0.26 -13.02
CA GLU A 123 -15.31 1.17 -12.73
C GLU A 123 -14.47 1.86 -13.81
N LYS A 124 -14.86 3.07 -14.19
CA LYS A 124 -14.18 3.86 -15.21
C LYS A 124 -13.11 4.78 -14.60
N VAL A 125 -11.96 4.89 -15.25
CA VAL A 125 -10.92 5.86 -14.92
C VAL A 125 -11.31 7.22 -15.51
N TYR A 126 -11.27 8.26 -14.68
CA TYR A 126 -11.55 9.64 -15.07
C TYR A 126 -10.30 10.53 -15.07
N ARG A 127 -9.34 10.26 -14.18
CA ARG A 127 -8.11 11.05 -14.01
C ARG A 127 -6.99 10.19 -13.42
#